data_AF-A0A9P8ARZ0-F1
#
_entry.id   AF-A0A9P8ARZ0-F1
#
_cell.length_a   1.000
_cell.length_b   1.000
_cell.length_c   1.000
_cell.angle_alpha   90.00
_cell.angle_beta   90.00
_cell.angle_gamma   90.00
#
_symmetry.space_group_name_H-M   'P 1'
#
loop_
_entity.id
_entity.type
_entity.pdbx_description
1 polymer ?
#
loop_
_entity_poly.entity_id
_entity_poly.type
_entity_poly.pdbx_seq_one_letter_code
_entity_poly.pdbx_strand_id
1 'polypeptide(L)'
;MSSIIDYSQPLSAVLKESTKEAHQNIEHSEGAEALLRGELAREEYARFLIMLWYIYDAFERALDRHSTHPVLEPTYNPALLQRAPSLAADIAYLLHLPQSSWKVHRIHSELMANTPAALTEYVTRIQDLANSADPTPLLAHSYVRYLGDLSGGQTIRHTLAKAYALEDNKGLSFYSFKELHSSKTASLGEMKRIKDWFRRGMDAGAGANQAVKETVSEEAKTVFALNNGIFASMQPAAGIPSSKDLLGTIKGGSLSEQSFPLSTVISVLAAVCIAHFVLVVGGFMGEEGYAKLLAVEDWIAALWQAK
;
A
#
# COMPACT_ATOMS: atom_id res chain seq x y z
N MET A 1 30.85 -2.38 -3.33
CA MET A 1 31.41 -3.70 -2.98
C MET A 1 30.25 -4.53 -2.47
N SER A 2 29.87 -5.59 -3.16
CA SER A 2 28.78 -6.47 -2.68
C SER A 2 29.24 -7.11 -1.37
N SER A 3 28.43 -6.97 -0.33
CA SER A 3 28.64 -7.58 0.98
C SER A 3 28.69 -9.10 0.81
N ILE A 4 29.77 -9.75 1.25
CA ILE A 4 29.86 -11.22 1.23
C ILE A 4 28.87 -11.73 2.28
N ILE A 5 27.85 -12.47 1.84
CA ILE A 5 26.81 -13.02 2.72
C ILE A 5 27.38 -14.19 3.54
N ASP A 6 27.32 -14.07 4.88
CA ASP A 6 27.73 -15.12 5.81
C ASP A 6 26.54 -16.08 6.12
N TYR A 7 26.51 -17.22 5.44
CA TYR A 7 25.46 -18.23 5.63
C TYR A 7 25.60 -19.05 6.95
N SER A 8 26.65 -18.82 7.75
CA SER A 8 26.71 -19.38 9.10
C SER A 8 25.71 -18.69 10.05
N GLN A 9 25.31 -17.45 9.75
CA GLN A 9 24.31 -16.70 10.51
C GLN A 9 22.90 -17.30 10.41
N PRO A 10 21.99 -16.98 11.34
CA PRO A 10 20.57 -17.32 11.22
C PRO A 10 19.95 -16.77 9.92
N LEU A 11 18.98 -17.49 9.34
CA LEU A 11 18.35 -17.11 8.07
C LEU A 11 17.76 -15.68 8.11
N SER A 12 17.20 -15.27 9.25
CA SER A 12 16.68 -13.92 9.44
C SER A 12 17.74 -12.83 9.28
N ALA A 13 18.99 -13.09 9.69
CA ALA A 13 20.11 -12.19 9.51
C ALA A 13 20.64 -12.21 8.07
N VAL A 14 20.75 -13.41 7.48
CA VAL A 14 21.11 -13.61 6.06
C VAL A 14 20.17 -12.81 5.16
N LEU A 15 18.86 -12.97 5.32
CA LEU A 15 17.85 -12.29 4.52
C LEU A 15 17.89 -10.77 4.71
N LYS A 16 18.07 -10.30 5.95
CA LYS A 16 18.15 -8.86 6.22
C LYS A 16 19.32 -8.22 5.46
N GLU A 17 20.47 -8.88 5.42
CA GLU A 17 21.64 -8.39 4.71
C GLU A 17 21.50 -8.54 3.19
N SER A 18 21.11 -9.73 2.72
CA SER A 18 21.04 -10.04 1.28
C SER A 18 19.97 -9.25 0.54
N THR A 19 18.92 -8.78 1.22
CA THR A 19 17.84 -8.01 0.60
C THR A 19 17.92 -6.51 0.88
N LYS A 20 18.99 -6.02 1.52
CA LYS A 20 19.12 -4.62 1.93
C LYS A 20 19.03 -3.64 0.75
N GLU A 21 19.79 -3.89 -0.30
CA GLU A 21 19.79 -3.05 -1.51
C GLU A 21 18.45 -3.13 -2.25
N ALA A 22 17.90 -4.33 -2.38
CA ALA A 22 16.60 -4.53 -3.03
C ALA A 22 15.47 -3.82 -2.28
N HIS A 23 15.53 -3.78 -0.95
CA HIS A 23 14.58 -3.03 -0.11
C HIS A 23 14.69 -1.52 -0.33
N GLN A 24 15.91 -0.97 -0.35
CA GLN A 24 16.14 0.45 -0.65
C GLN A 24 15.60 0.84 -2.02
N ASN A 25 15.78 -0.03 -3.03
CA ASN A 25 15.28 0.22 -4.38
C ASN A 25 13.73 0.27 -4.44
N ILE A 26 13.02 -0.55 -3.67
CA ILE A 26 11.55 -0.49 -3.58
C ILE A 26 11.10 0.88 -3.06
N GLU A 27 11.75 1.39 -2.02
CA GLU A 27 11.39 2.66 -1.37
C GLU A 27 11.50 3.87 -2.32
N HIS A 28 12.27 3.73 -3.40
CA HIS A 28 12.48 4.76 -4.42
C HIS A 28 11.68 4.55 -5.72
N SER A 29 10.83 3.52 -5.78
CA SER A 29 9.94 3.33 -6.93
C SER A 29 8.79 4.35 -6.92
N GLU A 30 8.45 4.91 -8.07
CA GLU A 30 7.44 5.95 -8.20
C GLU A 30 6.07 5.53 -7.62
N GLY A 31 5.64 4.29 -7.90
CA GLY A 31 4.40 3.75 -7.36
C GLY A 31 4.43 3.57 -5.83
N ALA A 32 5.54 3.09 -5.27
CA ALA A 32 5.67 2.96 -3.81
C ALA A 32 5.71 4.33 -3.12
N GLU A 33 6.40 5.31 -3.70
CA GLU A 33 6.38 6.68 -3.19
C GLU A 33 4.98 7.30 -3.25
N ALA A 34 4.28 7.16 -4.38
CA ALA A 34 2.91 7.66 -4.54
C ALA A 34 1.95 7.02 -3.51
N LEU A 35 2.09 5.72 -3.25
CA LEU A 35 1.34 5.01 -2.21
C LEU A 35 1.67 5.55 -0.80
N LEU A 36 2.96 5.73 -0.49
CA LEU A 36 3.42 6.24 0.81
C LEU A 36 3.01 7.70 1.07
N ARG A 37 2.88 8.50 0.01
CA ARG A 37 2.40 9.89 0.06
C ARG A 37 0.88 10.01 -0.01
N GLY A 38 0.16 8.93 -0.36
CA GLY A 38 -1.29 8.92 -0.49
C GLY A 38 -1.79 9.64 -1.74
N GLU A 39 -0.96 9.66 -2.79
CA GLU A 39 -1.19 10.38 -4.05
C GLU A 39 -1.87 9.52 -5.12
N LEU A 40 -2.15 8.25 -4.81
CA LEU A 40 -2.93 7.39 -5.70
C LEU A 40 -4.41 7.76 -5.64
N ALA A 41 -5.10 7.74 -6.78
CA ALA A 41 -6.56 7.79 -6.79
C ALA A 41 -7.14 6.56 -6.06
N ARG A 42 -8.31 6.71 -5.43
CA ARG A 42 -8.96 5.60 -4.69
C ARG A 42 -9.18 4.36 -5.59
N GLU A 43 -9.57 4.58 -6.85
CA GLU A 43 -9.73 3.50 -7.84
C GLU A 43 -8.41 2.78 -8.14
N GLU A 44 -7.30 3.52 -8.25
CA GLU A 44 -5.98 2.94 -8.47
C GLU A 44 -5.51 2.15 -7.23
N TYR A 45 -5.80 2.65 -6.03
CA TYR A 45 -5.54 1.89 -4.81
C TYR A 45 -6.35 0.59 -4.77
N ALA A 46 -7.63 0.60 -5.15
CA ALA A 46 -8.43 -0.61 -5.26
C ALA A 46 -7.87 -1.58 -6.32
N ARG A 47 -7.42 -1.06 -7.48
CA ARG A 47 -6.73 -1.85 -8.51
C ARG A 47 -5.46 -2.50 -7.97
N PHE A 48 -4.65 -1.78 -7.21
CA PHE A 48 -3.48 -2.34 -6.54
C PHE A 48 -3.86 -3.44 -5.54
N LEU A 49 -4.87 -3.23 -4.71
CA LEU A 49 -5.33 -4.26 -3.77
C LEU A 49 -5.81 -5.52 -4.50
N ILE A 50 -6.42 -5.39 -5.68
CA ILE A 50 -6.78 -6.55 -6.51
C ILE A 50 -5.52 -7.32 -6.95
N MET A 51 -4.47 -6.63 -7.41
CA MET A 51 -3.20 -7.29 -7.75
C MET A 51 -2.60 -8.01 -6.53
N LEU A 52 -2.59 -7.35 -5.37
CA LEU A 52 -2.18 -7.98 -4.11
C LEU A 52 -3.04 -9.20 -3.79
N TRP A 53 -4.36 -9.12 -3.94
CA TRP A 53 -5.25 -10.25 -3.65
C TRP A 53 -4.83 -11.49 -4.42
N TYR A 54 -4.53 -11.37 -5.72
CA TYR A 54 -4.06 -12.50 -6.52
C TYR A 54 -2.72 -13.07 -6.04
N ILE A 55 -1.80 -12.21 -5.59
CA ILE A 55 -0.49 -12.63 -5.07
C ILE A 55 -0.65 -13.36 -3.72
N TYR A 56 -1.35 -12.75 -2.76
CA TYR A 56 -1.59 -13.34 -1.44
C TYR A 56 -2.39 -14.62 -1.53
N ASP A 57 -3.48 -14.63 -2.28
CA ASP A 57 -4.30 -15.82 -2.47
C ASP A 57 -3.51 -16.97 -3.12
N ALA A 58 -2.56 -16.67 -4.02
CA ALA A 58 -1.70 -17.68 -4.60
C ALA A 58 -0.70 -18.25 -3.58
N PHE A 59 0.07 -17.40 -2.88
CA PHE A 59 1.11 -17.93 -1.99
C PHE A 59 0.52 -18.47 -0.68
N GLU A 60 -0.59 -17.95 -0.18
CA GLU A 60 -1.28 -18.48 0.99
C GLU A 60 -1.82 -19.89 0.72
N ARG A 61 -2.43 -20.12 -0.46
CA ARG A 61 -2.83 -21.47 -0.88
C ARG A 61 -1.64 -22.41 -1.06
N ALA A 62 -0.48 -21.89 -1.50
CA ALA A 62 0.75 -22.67 -1.60
C ALA A 62 1.31 -23.03 -0.21
N LEU A 63 1.27 -22.11 0.76
CA LEU A 63 1.65 -22.38 2.15
C LEU A 63 0.72 -23.40 2.81
N ASP A 64 -0.59 -23.30 2.59
CA ASP A 64 -1.57 -24.26 3.12
C ASP A 64 -1.26 -25.68 2.61
N ARG A 65 -0.97 -25.82 1.31
CA ARG A 65 -0.58 -27.10 0.67
C ARG A 65 0.69 -27.71 1.29
N HIS A 66 1.65 -26.87 1.64
CA HIS A 66 2.96 -27.28 2.15
C HIS A 66 3.13 -26.98 3.65
N SER A 67 2.02 -26.92 4.38
CA SER A 67 1.98 -26.48 5.79
C SER A 67 2.77 -27.36 6.75
N THR A 68 3.02 -28.62 6.39
CA THR A 68 3.83 -29.56 7.17
C THR A 68 5.27 -29.68 6.67
N HIS A 69 5.68 -28.89 5.67
CA HIS A 69 7.06 -28.92 5.17
C HIS A 69 8.00 -28.37 6.26
N PRO A 70 9.09 -29.07 6.63
CA PRO A 70 9.91 -28.71 7.80
C PRO A 70 10.46 -27.27 7.80
N VAL A 71 10.73 -26.71 6.61
CA VAL A 71 11.21 -25.33 6.47
C VAL A 71 10.09 -24.28 6.59
N LEU A 72 8.85 -24.64 6.24
CA LEU A 72 7.71 -23.71 6.17
C LEU A 72 6.84 -23.74 7.42
N GLU A 73 6.65 -24.94 7.99
CA GLU A 73 5.80 -25.21 9.17
C GLU A 73 6.06 -24.26 10.35
N PRO A 74 7.31 -23.93 10.73
CA PRO A 74 7.55 -23.06 11.89
C PRO A 74 7.03 -21.62 11.75
N THR A 75 6.70 -21.21 10.52
CA THR A 75 6.14 -19.88 10.20
C THR A 75 4.66 -19.94 9.80
N TYR A 76 4.08 -21.12 9.73
CA TYR A 76 2.72 -21.32 9.26
C TYR A 76 1.70 -21.00 10.36
N ASN A 77 1.03 -19.86 10.24
CA ASN A 77 -0.07 -19.46 11.11
C ASN A 77 -1.12 -18.65 10.31
N PRO A 78 -2.04 -19.33 9.60
CA PRO A 78 -2.99 -18.67 8.71
C PRO A 78 -3.94 -17.72 9.46
N ALA A 79 -4.38 -18.10 10.67
CA ALA A 79 -5.26 -17.27 11.50
C ALA A 79 -4.64 -15.91 11.88
N LEU A 80 -3.31 -15.85 11.94
CA LEU A 80 -2.55 -14.63 12.23
C LEU A 80 -2.18 -13.86 10.96
N LEU A 81 -1.68 -14.56 9.94
CA LEU A 81 -0.97 -13.95 8.82
C LEU A 81 -1.79 -13.81 7.54
N GLN A 82 -2.77 -14.66 7.26
CA GLN A 82 -3.50 -14.62 5.98
C GLN A 82 -4.16 -13.25 5.76
N ARG A 83 -4.00 -12.73 4.54
CA ARG A 83 -4.39 -11.39 4.09
C ARG A 83 -5.43 -11.44 2.99
N ALA A 84 -5.52 -12.51 2.20
CA ALA A 84 -6.46 -12.58 1.06
C ALA A 84 -7.92 -12.30 1.45
N PRO A 85 -8.45 -12.79 2.60
CA PRO A 85 -9.81 -12.43 3.03
C PRO A 85 -9.98 -10.94 3.34
N SER A 86 -8.99 -10.34 4.00
CA SER A 86 -8.97 -8.90 4.32
C SER A 86 -8.87 -8.05 3.06
N LEU A 87 -8.03 -8.44 2.10
CA LEU A 87 -7.91 -7.77 0.81
C LEU A 87 -9.25 -7.80 0.06
N ALA A 88 -9.94 -8.94 0.01
CA ALA A 88 -11.25 -9.03 -0.63
C ALA A 88 -12.29 -8.11 0.05
N ALA A 89 -12.28 -8.02 1.38
CA ALA A 89 -13.17 -7.12 2.13
C ALA A 89 -12.85 -5.64 1.84
N ASP A 90 -11.57 -5.27 1.83
CA ASP A 90 -11.12 -3.91 1.55
C ASP A 90 -11.44 -3.48 0.11
N ILE A 91 -11.20 -4.35 -0.87
CA ILE A 91 -11.56 -4.10 -2.28
C ILE A 91 -13.06 -3.84 -2.39
N ALA A 92 -13.88 -4.70 -1.79
CA ALA A 92 -15.34 -4.56 -1.83
C ALA A 92 -15.80 -3.24 -1.19
N TYR A 93 -15.20 -2.85 -0.07
CA TYR A 93 -15.49 -1.59 0.60
C TYR A 93 -15.13 -0.38 -0.26
N LEU A 94 -13.92 -0.35 -0.83
CA LEU A 94 -13.44 0.74 -1.67
C LEU A 94 -14.25 0.92 -2.94
N LEU A 95 -14.79 -0.18 -3.48
CA LEU A 95 -15.62 -0.19 -4.69
C LEU A 95 -17.12 -0.05 -4.39
N HIS A 96 -17.52 0.06 -3.13
CA HIS A 96 -18.93 0.15 -2.71
C HIS A 96 -19.80 -1.02 -3.19
N LEU A 97 -19.29 -2.25 -3.08
CA LEU A 97 -19.95 -3.47 -3.52
C LEU A 97 -20.03 -4.53 -2.41
N PRO A 98 -20.95 -5.51 -2.51
CA PRO A 98 -20.85 -6.74 -1.74
C PRO A 98 -19.53 -7.48 -2.03
N GLN A 99 -18.93 -8.10 -1.01
CA GLN A 99 -17.66 -8.84 -1.17
C GLN A 99 -17.75 -10.00 -2.16
N SER A 100 -18.93 -10.58 -2.39
CA SER A 100 -19.13 -11.59 -3.43
C SER A 100 -19.01 -11.07 -4.86
N SER A 101 -19.05 -9.74 -5.05
CA SER A 101 -19.27 -9.11 -6.36
C SER A 101 -18.10 -8.28 -6.86
N TRP A 102 -17.03 -8.10 -6.08
CA TRP A 102 -15.91 -7.26 -6.51
C TRP A 102 -15.22 -7.78 -7.79
N LYS A 103 -15.25 -9.10 -8.05
CA LYS A 103 -14.71 -9.73 -9.27
C LYS A 103 -15.53 -9.48 -10.54
N VAL A 104 -16.71 -8.89 -10.46
CA VAL A 104 -17.48 -8.46 -11.64
C VAL A 104 -17.42 -6.95 -11.85
N HIS A 105 -16.68 -6.24 -10.99
CA HIS A 105 -16.49 -4.79 -11.13
C HIS A 105 -15.64 -4.47 -12.36
N ARG A 106 -15.91 -3.31 -12.98
CA ARG A 106 -15.18 -2.82 -14.16
C ARG A 106 -13.67 -2.81 -13.97
N ILE A 107 -13.17 -2.30 -12.84
CA ILE A 107 -11.72 -2.22 -12.55
C ILE A 107 -11.07 -3.61 -12.54
N HIS A 108 -11.74 -4.61 -11.96
CA HIS A 108 -11.23 -5.98 -11.98
C HIS A 108 -11.26 -6.55 -13.40
N SER A 109 -12.36 -6.36 -14.13
CA SER A 109 -12.51 -6.85 -15.51
C SER A 109 -11.46 -6.25 -16.45
N GLU A 110 -11.19 -4.94 -16.34
CA GLU A 110 -10.15 -4.24 -17.11
C GLU A 110 -8.74 -4.72 -16.75
N LEU A 111 -8.46 -4.89 -15.45
CA LEU A 111 -7.18 -5.46 -14.99
C LEU A 111 -6.97 -6.87 -15.53
N MET A 112 -8.00 -7.72 -15.56
CA MET A 112 -7.88 -9.09 -16.08
C MET A 112 -7.77 -9.13 -17.61
N ALA A 113 -8.53 -8.27 -18.31
CA ALA A 113 -8.45 -8.15 -19.77
C ALA A 113 -7.06 -7.73 -20.24
N ASN A 114 -6.39 -6.85 -19.47
CA ASN A 114 -5.03 -6.38 -19.74
C ASN A 114 -4.15 -6.61 -18.51
N THR A 115 -3.90 -7.88 -18.18
CA THR A 115 -3.13 -8.26 -16.99
C THR A 115 -1.68 -7.78 -17.11
N PRO A 116 -1.16 -6.98 -16.15
CA PRO A 116 0.24 -6.57 -16.14
C PRO A 116 1.17 -7.78 -16.14
N ALA A 117 2.23 -7.74 -16.96
CA ALA A 117 3.21 -8.82 -17.04
C ALA A 117 3.79 -9.19 -15.66
N ALA A 118 4.10 -8.17 -14.84
CA ALA A 118 4.60 -8.36 -13.49
C ALA A 118 3.63 -9.17 -12.59
N LEU A 119 2.32 -8.99 -12.73
CA LEU A 119 1.34 -9.79 -11.96
C LEU A 119 1.33 -11.24 -12.44
N THR A 120 1.33 -11.45 -13.75
CA THR A 120 1.39 -12.79 -14.34
C THR A 120 2.66 -13.52 -13.91
N GLU A 121 3.82 -12.87 -14.00
CA GLU A 121 5.13 -13.42 -13.61
C GLU A 121 5.16 -13.80 -12.13
N TYR A 122 4.65 -12.93 -11.25
CA TYR A 122 4.63 -13.17 -9.81
C TYR A 122 3.75 -14.38 -9.46
N VAL A 123 2.51 -14.40 -9.94
CA VAL A 123 1.58 -15.50 -9.68
C VAL A 123 2.09 -16.81 -10.28
N THR A 124 2.69 -16.76 -11.47
CA THR A 124 3.32 -17.93 -12.12
C THR A 124 4.47 -18.47 -11.28
N ARG A 125 5.38 -17.60 -10.82
CA ARG A 125 6.50 -18.01 -9.97
C ARG A 125 6.02 -18.72 -8.70
N ILE A 126 4.99 -18.19 -8.05
CA ILE A 126 4.39 -18.83 -6.87
C ILE A 126 3.83 -20.21 -7.23
N GLN A 127 3.12 -20.34 -8.34
CA GLN A 127 2.54 -21.61 -8.79
C GLN A 127 3.61 -22.64 -9.13
N ASP A 128 4.69 -22.23 -9.80
CA ASP A 128 5.83 -23.10 -10.13
C ASP A 128 6.47 -23.65 -8.85
N LEU A 129 6.68 -22.81 -7.84
CA LEU A 129 7.20 -23.22 -6.53
C LEU A 129 6.20 -24.12 -5.77
N ALA A 130 4.91 -23.84 -5.85
CA ALA A 130 3.88 -24.65 -5.22
C ALA A 130 3.78 -26.06 -5.82
N ASN A 131 4.21 -26.23 -7.08
CA ASN A 131 4.17 -27.48 -7.83
C ASN A 131 5.56 -28.15 -7.96
N SER A 132 6.62 -27.52 -7.46
CA SER A 132 7.98 -28.06 -7.53
C SER A 132 8.18 -29.20 -6.52
N ALA A 133 9.27 -29.96 -6.72
CA ALA A 133 9.70 -30.97 -5.74
C ALA A 133 10.22 -30.35 -4.43
N ASP A 134 10.69 -29.10 -4.48
CA ASP A 134 11.20 -28.37 -3.32
C ASP A 134 10.46 -27.02 -3.17
N PRO A 135 9.48 -26.93 -2.25
CA PRO A 135 8.69 -25.72 -2.02
C PRO A 135 9.39 -24.73 -1.06
N THR A 136 10.60 -25.03 -0.58
CA THR A 136 11.37 -24.18 0.34
C THR A 136 11.41 -22.69 -0.06
N PRO A 137 11.55 -22.31 -1.35
CA PRO A 137 11.58 -20.90 -1.74
C PRO A 137 10.29 -20.12 -1.38
N LEU A 138 9.15 -20.77 -1.11
CA LEU A 138 7.93 -20.10 -0.65
C LEU A 138 8.12 -19.34 0.68
N LEU A 139 9.13 -19.71 1.49
CA LEU A 139 9.47 -18.97 2.70
C LEU A 139 9.88 -17.52 2.40
N ALA A 140 10.54 -17.29 1.26
CA ALA A 140 10.96 -15.97 0.83
C ALA A 140 9.76 -15.05 0.53
N HIS A 141 8.72 -15.59 -0.11
CA HIS A 141 7.47 -14.87 -0.40
C HIS A 141 6.79 -14.43 0.90
N SER A 142 6.70 -15.35 1.87
CA SER A 142 6.16 -15.07 3.20
C SER A 142 6.97 -14.02 3.95
N TYR A 143 8.31 -14.12 3.90
CA TYR A 143 9.23 -13.16 4.52
C TYR A 143 9.04 -11.75 3.98
N VAL A 144 9.14 -11.57 2.65
CA VAL A 144 9.09 -10.24 2.04
C VAL A 144 7.71 -9.59 2.23
N ARG A 145 6.63 -10.35 2.04
CA ARG A 145 5.27 -9.83 2.16
C ARG A 145 4.89 -9.56 3.62
N TYR A 146 4.86 -10.58 4.47
CA TYR A 146 4.33 -10.42 5.83
C TYR A 146 5.17 -9.49 6.70
N LEU A 147 6.52 -9.57 6.65
CA LEU A 147 7.34 -8.66 7.45
C LEU A 147 7.31 -7.22 6.92
N GLY A 148 7.10 -7.04 5.61
CA GLY A 148 6.82 -5.75 4.99
C GLY A 148 5.53 -5.13 5.53
N ASP A 149 4.44 -5.90 5.56
CA ASP A 149 3.13 -5.46 6.07
C ASP A 149 3.17 -5.11 7.57
N LEU A 150 3.92 -5.89 8.36
CA LEU A 150 4.15 -5.67 9.80
C LEU A 150 5.14 -4.52 10.09
N SER A 151 5.73 -3.92 9.06
CA SER A 151 6.69 -2.81 9.16
C SER A 151 6.17 -1.59 8.41
N GLY A 152 6.51 -1.44 7.11
CA GLY A 152 6.11 -0.28 6.30
C GLY A 152 4.59 -0.17 6.09
N GLY A 153 3.86 -1.29 6.15
CA GLY A 153 2.41 -1.32 6.00
C GLY A 153 1.66 -0.46 7.01
N GLN A 154 2.20 -0.26 8.22
CA GLN A 154 1.55 0.59 9.23
C GLN A 154 1.65 2.09 8.88
N THR A 155 2.75 2.51 8.26
CA THR A 155 2.88 3.88 7.72
C THR A 155 1.89 4.09 6.58
N ILE A 156 1.83 3.15 5.63
CA ILE A 156 0.90 3.19 4.49
C ILE A 156 -0.55 3.27 5.00
N ARG A 157 -0.93 2.43 5.98
CA ARG A 157 -2.25 2.46 6.60
C ARG A 157 -2.64 3.86 7.11
N HIS A 158 -1.73 4.54 7.82
CA HIS A 158 -2.00 5.88 8.35
C HIS A 158 -2.16 6.92 7.24
N THR A 159 -1.27 6.89 6.24
CA THR A 159 -1.36 7.78 5.07
C THR A 159 -2.70 7.60 4.36
N LEU A 160 -3.08 6.37 4.04
CA LEU A 160 -4.29 6.09 3.25
C LEU A 160 -5.58 6.38 4.03
N ALA A 161 -5.59 6.15 5.35
CA ALA A 161 -6.72 6.53 6.20
C ALA A 161 -7.03 8.03 6.07
N LYS A 162 -5.98 8.86 6.08
CA LYS A 162 -6.11 10.30 5.91
C LYS A 162 -6.45 10.68 4.46
N ALA A 163 -5.72 10.15 3.48
CA ALA A 163 -5.88 10.49 2.07
C ALA A 163 -7.28 10.17 1.53
N TYR A 164 -7.89 9.09 2.02
CA TYR A 164 -9.19 8.61 1.54
C TYR A 164 -10.33 8.77 2.54
N ALA A 165 -10.10 9.45 3.67
CA ALA A 165 -11.07 9.60 4.76
C ALA A 165 -11.71 8.25 5.18
N LEU A 166 -10.87 7.26 5.44
CA LEU A 166 -11.30 5.91 5.83
C LEU A 166 -11.40 5.82 7.36
N GLU A 167 -12.53 5.31 7.82
CA GLU A 167 -12.86 5.14 9.24
C GLU A 167 -13.00 3.64 9.60
N ASP A 168 -12.91 3.33 10.89
CA ASP A 168 -13.13 1.98 11.45
C ASP A 168 -12.33 0.86 10.77
N ASN A 169 -11.15 1.17 10.20
CA ASN A 169 -10.33 0.25 9.39
C ASN A 169 -11.01 -0.34 8.14
N LYS A 170 -12.16 0.19 7.71
CA LYS A 170 -12.80 -0.29 6.48
C LYS A 170 -12.01 0.20 5.27
N GLY A 171 -11.63 -0.73 4.39
CA GLY A 171 -10.69 -0.43 3.29
C GLY A 171 -9.22 -0.46 3.70
N LEU A 172 -8.92 -0.83 4.95
CA LEU A 172 -7.57 -0.91 5.53
C LEU A 172 -7.38 -2.17 6.41
N SER A 173 -8.30 -3.14 6.36
CA SER A 173 -8.24 -4.34 7.20
C SER A 173 -7.06 -5.24 6.84
N PHE A 174 -6.55 -5.15 5.60
CA PHE A 174 -5.31 -5.77 5.14
C PHE A 174 -4.13 -5.49 6.08
N TYR A 175 -3.98 -4.22 6.52
CA TYR A 175 -2.91 -3.79 7.41
C TYR A 175 -3.14 -4.11 8.89
N SER A 176 -4.30 -4.68 9.24
CA SER A 176 -4.67 -5.00 10.62
C SER A 176 -4.37 -6.46 10.92
N PHE A 177 -3.52 -6.70 11.92
CA PHE A 177 -3.19 -8.04 12.39
C PHE A 177 -3.86 -8.33 13.73
N LYS A 178 -4.03 -9.60 14.06
CA LYS A 178 -4.46 -10.06 15.39
C LYS A 178 -3.25 -10.25 16.30
N GLU A 179 -3.46 -10.29 17.60
CA GLU A 179 -2.41 -10.71 18.54
C GLU A 179 -2.02 -12.18 18.33
N LEU A 180 -0.77 -12.53 18.65
CA LEU A 180 -0.21 -13.87 18.41
C LEU A 180 -1.00 -14.98 19.12
N HIS A 181 -1.60 -14.65 20.27
CA HIS A 181 -2.31 -15.58 21.14
C HIS A 181 -3.75 -15.13 21.46
N SER A 182 -4.34 -14.24 20.66
CA SER A 182 -5.72 -13.78 20.88
C SER A 182 -6.38 -13.27 19.60
N SER A 183 -7.71 -13.11 19.62
CA SER A 183 -8.46 -12.55 18.49
C SER A 183 -8.46 -11.01 18.45
N LYS A 184 -7.84 -10.34 19.44
CA LYS A 184 -7.78 -8.88 19.52
C LYS A 184 -6.88 -8.31 18.43
N THR A 185 -7.13 -7.07 18.03
CA THR A 185 -6.25 -6.34 17.12
C THR A 185 -4.90 -6.07 17.77
N ALA A 186 -3.83 -6.38 17.05
CA ALA A 186 -2.45 -6.19 17.48
C ALA A 186 -2.10 -4.70 17.65
N SER A 187 -1.49 -4.36 18.78
CA SER A 187 -0.79 -3.08 18.99
C SER A 187 0.56 -3.06 18.27
N LEU A 188 1.22 -1.89 18.18
CA LEU A 188 2.59 -1.81 17.63
C LEU A 188 3.60 -2.70 18.37
N GLY A 189 3.46 -2.83 19.69
CA GLY A 189 4.28 -3.75 20.49
C GLY A 189 4.03 -5.21 20.12
N GLU A 190 2.78 -5.56 19.83
CA GLU A 190 2.41 -6.90 19.36
C GLU A 190 2.94 -7.17 17.95
N MET A 191 2.89 -6.20 17.04
CA MET A 191 3.50 -6.33 15.71
C MET A 191 4.99 -6.69 15.81
N LYS A 192 5.73 -6.11 16.77
CA LYS A 192 7.12 -6.48 17.03
C LYS A 192 7.23 -7.95 17.46
N ARG A 193 6.38 -8.41 18.39
CA ARG A 193 6.36 -9.81 18.84
C ARG A 193 6.05 -10.79 17.72
N ILE A 194 5.13 -10.45 16.82
CA ILE A 194 4.81 -11.25 15.62
C ILE A 194 6.02 -11.35 14.70
N LYS A 195 6.71 -10.23 14.43
CA LYS A 195 7.94 -10.24 13.61
C LYS A 195 9.04 -11.09 14.22
N ASP A 196 9.22 -11.01 15.54
CA ASP A 196 10.24 -11.79 16.24
C ASP A 196 9.88 -13.29 16.29
N TRP A 197 8.60 -13.63 16.43
CA TRP A 197 8.11 -15.00 16.28
C TRP A 197 8.38 -15.55 14.88
N PHE A 198 8.03 -14.78 13.84
CA PHE A 198 8.25 -15.18 12.45
C PHE A 198 9.74 -15.39 12.13
N ARG A 199 10.62 -14.50 12.61
CA ARG A 199 12.08 -14.64 12.45
C ARG A 199 12.60 -15.91 13.12
N ARG A 200 12.19 -16.20 14.35
CA ARG A 200 12.56 -17.45 15.03
C ARG A 200 12.06 -18.68 14.27
N GLY A 201 10.85 -18.61 13.70
CA GLY A 201 10.32 -19.67 12.84
C GLY A 201 11.21 -19.91 11.61
N MET A 202 11.58 -18.85 10.88
CA MET A 202 12.51 -18.96 9.73
C MET A 202 13.86 -19.55 10.14
N ASP A 203 14.42 -19.08 11.26
CA ASP A 203 15.72 -19.54 11.77
C ASP A 203 15.66 -21.02 12.16
N ALA A 204 14.55 -21.46 12.78
CA ALA A 204 14.33 -22.86 13.12
C ALA A 204 14.13 -23.74 11.87
N GLY A 205 13.33 -23.29 10.91
CA GLY A 205 13.04 -24.03 9.68
C GLY A 205 14.28 -24.23 8.79
N ALA A 206 15.15 -23.22 8.70
CA ALA A 206 16.39 -23.33 7.94
C ALA A 206 17.50 -24.06 8.72
N GLY A 207 17.56 -23.88 10.04
CA GLY A 207 18.60 -24.43 10.90
C GLY A 207 20.02 -24.08 10.40
N ALA A 208 20.91 -25.09 10.40
CA ALA A 208 22.27 -24.97 9.90
C ALA A 208 22.41 -25.26 8.38
N ASN A 209 21.31 -25.51 7.67
CA ASN A 209 21.36 -25.91 6.26
C ASN A 209 21.70 -24.71 5.36
N GLN A 210 22.94 -24.65 4.89
CA GLN A 210 23.42 -23.58 4.03
C GLN A 210 22.66 -23.51 2.69
N ALA A 211 22.36 -24.65 2.06
CA ALA A 211 21.65 -24.67 0.77
C ALA A 211 20.24 -24.07 0.89
N VAL A 212 19.52 -24.36 1.99
CA VAL A 212 18.22 -23.73 2.27
C VAL A 212 18.36 -22.21 2.40
N LYS A 213 19.39 -21.75 3.13
CA LYS A 213 19.60 -20.30 3.31
C LYS A 213 19.93 -19.61 2.00
N GLU A 214 20.78 -20.19 1.18
CA GLU A 214 21.12 -19.70 -0.16
C GLU A 214 19.86 -19.61 -1.03
N THR A 215 19.14 -20.72 -1.17
CA THR A 215 17.92 -20.83 -1.99
C THR A 215 16.85 -19.81 -1.57
N VAL A 216 16.56 -19.68 -0.26
CA VAL A 216 15.57 -18.71 0.24
C VAL A 216 16.07 -17.28 0.04
N SER A 217 17.37 -17.02 0.21
CA SER A 217 17.93 -15.68 0.05
C SER A 217 17.95 -15.19 -1.40
N GLU A 218 18.21 -16.07 -2.36
CA GLU A 218 18.12 -15.75 -3.79
C GLU A 218 16.66 -15.56 -4.20
N GLU A 219 15.74 -16.42 -3.74
CA GLU A 219 14.33 -16.23 -4.01
C GLU A 219 13.81 -14.92 -3.42
N ALA A 220 14.31 -14.49 -2.25
CA ALA A 220 13.90 -13.22 -1.68
C ALA A 220 14.23 -12.04 -2.62
N LYS A 221 15.40 -12.05 -3.27
CA LYS A 221 15.76 -11.03 -4.27
C LYS A 221 14.79 -11.06 -5.47
N THR A 222 14.43 -12.25 -5.95
CA THR A 222 13.40 -12.44 -6.98
C THR A 222 12.07 -11.83 -6.53
N VAL A 223 11.65 -12.10 -5.30
CA VAL A 223 10.41 -11.56 -4.72
C VAL A 223 10.47 -10.04 -4.67
N PHE A 224 11.58 -9.42 -4.27
CA PHE A 224 11.75 -7.96 -4.31
C PHE A 224 11.62 -7.40 -5.73
N ALA A 225 12.23 -8.05 -6.73
CA ALA A 225 12.11 -7.65 -8.13
C ALA A 225 10.66 -7.76 -8.65
N LEU A 226 9.95 -8.84 -8.31
CA LEU A 226 8.54 -9.03 -8.65
C LEU A 226 7.66 -7.95 -8.00
N ASN A 227 7.89 -7.62 -6.72
CA ASN A 227 7.18 -6.53 -6.04
C ASN A 227 7.43 -5.18 -6.72
N ASN A 228 8.67 -4.89 -7.13
CA ASN A 228 8.99 -3.69 -7.92
C ASN A 228 8.19 -3.63 -9.22
N GLY A 229 8.03 -4.76 -9.92
CA GLY A 229 7.19 -4.83 -11.11
C GLY A 229 5.72 -4.49 -10.82
N ILE A 230 5.19 -4.87 -9.66
CA ILE A 230 3.83 -4.50 -9.23
C ILE A 230 3.74 -2.99 -8.97
N PHE A 231 4.69 -2.39 -8.26
CA PHE A 231 4.70 -0.94 -8.04
C PHE A 231 4.86 -0.15 -9.35
N ALA A 232 5.69 -0.63 -10.28
CA ALA A 232 5.85 -0.02 -11.60
C ALA A 232 4.60 -0.15 -12.49
N SER A 233 3.69 -1.08 -12.17
CA SER A 233 2.41 -1.26 -12.86
C SER A 233 1.31 -0.34 -12.32
N MET A 234 1.60 0.44 -11.28
CA MET A 234 0.69 1.46 -10.75
C MET A 234 0.67 2.69 -11.65
N GLN A 235 -0.47 3.38 -11.65
CA GLN A 235 -0.65 4.63 -12.37
C GLN A 235 -0.90 5.77 -11.37
N PRO A 236 0.16 6.44 -10.88
CA PRO A 236 0.00 7.66 -10.10
C PRO A 236 -0.86 8.66 -10.86
N ALA A 237 -1.68 9.43 -10.14
CA ALA A 237 -2.49 10.47 -10.77
C ALA A 237 -1.57 11.42 -11.55
N ALA A 238 -1.94 11.77 -12.79
CA ALA A 238 -1.25 12.81 -13.54
C ALA A 238 -1.14 14.06 -12.65
N GLY A 239 0.11 14.46 -12.39
CA GLY A 239 0.50 15.18 -11.18
C GLY A 239 -0.41 16.33 -10.77
N ILE A 240 -0.86 16.30 -9.51
CA ILE A 240 -0.86 17.53 -8.72
C ILE A 240 0.63 17.77 -8.43
N PRO A 241 1.25 18.85 -8.95
CA PRO A 241 2.67 19.04 -8.78
C PRO A 241 3.00 19.04 -7.29
N SER A 242 4.02 18.24 -6.92
CA SER A 242 4.50 18.19 -5.55
C SER A 242 4.88 19.60 -5.10
N SER A 243 4.81 19.88 -3.80
CA SER A 243 5.36 21.12 -3.24
C SER A 243 6.81 21.37 -3.69
N LYS A 244 7.59 20.30 -3.90
CA LYS A 244 8.95 20.36 -4.48
C LYS A 244 8.96 20.70 -5.97
N ASP A 245 8.00 20.21 -6.76
CA ASP A 245 7.87 20.55 -8.17
C ASP A 245 7.46 22.01 -8.33
N LEU A 246 6.52 22.49 -7.52
CA LEU A 246 6.15 23.90 -7.46
C LEU A 246 7.36 24.79 -7.10
N LEU A 247 8.14 24.40 -6.09
CA LEU A 247 9.37 25.11 -5.69
C LEU A 247 10.48 25.03 -6.75
N GLY A 248 10.57 23.92 -7.49
CA GLY A 248 11.52 23.71 -8.58
C GLY A 248 11.15 24.51 -9.83
N THR A 249 9.87 24.55 -10.19
CA THR A 249 9.33 25.37 -11.28
C THR A 249 9.51 26.86 -11.00
N ILE A 250 9.36 27.30 -9.74
CA ILE A 250 9.64 28.68 -9.33
C ILE A 250 11.14 29.03 -9.46
N LYS A 251 12.05 28.05 -9.32
CA LYS A 251 13.50 28.28 -9.43
C LYS A 251 14.07 28.06 -10.83
N GLY A 252 13.41 27.29 -11.68
CA GLY A 252 13.91 26.86 -13.00
C GLY A 252 13.31 27.59 -14.21
N GLY A 253 12.20 28.32 -14.05
CA GLY A 253 11.63 29.12 -15.12
C GLY A 253 12.33 30.48 -15.21
N SER A 254 12.96 30.80 -16.34
CA SER A 254 13.20 32.20 -16.68
C SER A 254 11.84 32.85 -16.90
N LEU A 255 11.33 33.52 -15.87
CA LEU A 255 10.14 34.36 -15.99
C LEU A 255 10.47 35.47 -16.99
N SER A 256 9.72 35.54 -18.09
CA SER A 256 9.40 36.86 -18.61
C SER A 256 8.72 37.60 -17.45
N GLU A 257 9.33 38.70 -17.00
CA GLU A 257 8.81 39.51 -15.91
C GLU A 257 7.42 40.07 -16.29
N GLN A 258 6.37 39.34 -15.96
CA GLN A 258 5.10 39.95 -15.60
C GLN A 258 5.05 39.99 -14.07
N SER A 259 5.66 41.04 -13.53
CA SER A 259 5.56 41.38 -12.12
C SER A 259 4.13 41.83 -11.82
N PHE A 260 3.36 40.99 -11.12
CA PHE A 260 2.08 41.42 -10.56
C PHE A 260 2.34 42.36 -9.37
N PRO A 261 1.64 43.49 -9.27
CA PRO A 261 1.82 44.39 -8.15
C PRO A 261 1.46 43.68 -6.85
N LEU A 262 2.26 43.91 -5.80
CA LEU A 262 2.13 43.27 -4.49
C LEU A 262 0.71 43.42 -3.91
N SER A 263 0.03 44.51 -4.25
CA SER A 263 -1.37 44.75 -3.92
C SER A 263 -2.30 43.68 -4.47
N THR A 264 -2.10 43.19 -5.69
CA THR A 264 -2.95 42.14 -6.29
C THR A 264 -2.77 40.81 -5.57
N VAL A 265 -1.54 40.45 -5.24
CA VAL A 265 -1.24 39.22 -4.49
C VAL A 265 -1.83 39.28 -3.09
N ILE A 266 -1.64 40.41 -2.39
CA ILE A 266 -2.22 40.62 -1.06
C ILE A 266 -3.76 40.60 -1.11
N SER A 267 -4.36 41.17 -2.15
CA SER A 267 -5.82 41.22 -2.31
C SER A 267 -6.43 39.83 -2.52
N VAL A 268 -5.78 38.99 -3.34
CA VAL A 268 -6.24 37.62 -3.58
C VAL A 268 -6.10 36.78 -2.30
N LEU A 269 -4.98 36.88 -1.61
CA LEU A 269 -4.77 36.16 -0.35
C LEU A 269 -5.75 36.61 0.74
N ALA A 270 -6.00 37.92 0.86
CA ALA A 270 -7.01 38.43 1.78
C ALA A 270 -8.41 37.93 1.43
N ALA A 271 -8.78 37.92 0.14
CA ALA A 271 -10.08 37.42 -0.31
C ALA A 271 -10.27 35.93 0.00
N VAL A 272 -9.24 35.10 -0.24
CA VAL A 272 -9.28 33.66 0.07
C VAL A 272 -9.37 33.40 1.58
N CYS A 273 -8.59 34.13 2.38
CA CYS A 273 -8.63 34.02 3.84
C CYS A 273 -9.99 34.48 4.42
N ILE A 274 -10.57 35.56 3.89
CA ILE A 274 -11.90 36.05 4.30
C ILE A 274 -12.98 35.05 3.88
N ALA A 275 -12.93 34.53 2.65
CA ALA A 275 -13.88 33.51 2.18
C ALA A 275 -13.83 32.25 3.05
N HIS A 276 -12.62 31.77 3.37
CA HIS A 276 -12.43 30.63 4.28
C HIS A 276 -12.95 30.94 5.69
N PHE A 277 -12.66 32.13 6.24
CA PHE A 277 -13.16 32.53 7.55
C PHE A 277 -14.69 32.63 7.61
N VAL A 278 -15.33 33.21 6.58
CA VAL A 278 -16.79 33.33 6.49
C VAL A 278 -17.45 31.95 6.37
N LEU A 279 -16.88 31.02 5.60
CA LEU A 279 -17.41 29.67 5.48
C LEU A 279 -17.30 28.87 6.78
N VAL A 280 -16.17 29.01 7.49
CA VAL A 280 -15.90 28.26 8.73
C VAL A 280 -16.63 28.85 9.93
N VAL A 281 -16.65 30.17 10.10
CA VAL A 281 -17.26 30.85 11.26
C VAL A 281 -18.74 31.16 11.05
N GLY A 282 -19.18 31.36 9.80
CA GLY A 282 -20.59 31.61 9.45
C GLY A 282 -21.49 30.37 9.53
N GLY A 283 -20.92 29.19 9.80
CA GLY A 283 -21.65 27.94 9.93
C GLY A 283 -22.28 27.48 8.61
N PHE A 284 -21.53 27.58 7.51
CA PHE A 284 -21.94 27.13 6.16
C PHE A 284 -21.56 25.66 5.86
N MET A 285 -21.17 24.88 6.87
CA MET A 285 -20.88 23.45 6.73
C MET A 285 -22.00 22.60 7.36
N GLY A 286 -22.42 21.54 6.66
CA GLY A 286 -23.56 20.68 7.04
C GLY A 286 -24.89 21.14 6.42
N GLU A 287 -25.99 20.44 6.74
CA GLU A 287 -27.31 20.70 6.12
C GLU A 287 -27.85 22.11 6.39
N GLU A 288 -27.62 22.67 7.59
CA GLU A 288 -27.97 24.06 7.90
C GLU A 288 -27.17 25.08 7.07
N GLY A 289 -25.95 24.71 6.67
CA GLY A 289 -25.10 25.55 5.81
C GLY A 289 -25.58 25.59 4.37
N TYR A 290 -26.07 24.47 3.85
CA TYR A 290 -26.66 24.39 2.51
C TYR A 290 -27.94 25.23 2.41
N ALA A 291 -28.79 25.20 3.44
CA ALA A 291 -30.00 26.04 3.50
C ALA A 291 -29.68 27.55 3.49
N LYS A 292 -28.63 27.97 4.21
CA LYS A 292 -28.17 29.37 4.18
C LYS A 292 -27.59 29.77 2.82
N LEU A 293 -26.93 28.84 2.13
CA LEU A 293 -26.33 29.10 0.81
C LEU A 293 -27.42 29.31 -0.24
N LEU A 294 -28.48 28.49 -0.21
CA LEU A 294 -29.68 28.66 -1.04
C LEU A 294 -30.37 30.00 -0.77
N ALA A 295 -30.51 30.41 0.49
CA ALA A 295 -31.10 31.70 0.83
C ALA A 295 -30.28 32.90 0.32
N VAL A 296 -28.94 32.77 0.25
CA VAL A 296 -28.06 33.79 -0.34
C VAL A 296 -28.18 33.81 -1.87
N GLU A 297 -28.28 32.64 -2.50
CA GLU A 297 -28.47 32.50 -3.95
C GLU A 297 -29.81 33.13 -4.39
N ASP A 298 -30.89 32.87 -3.64
CA ASP A 298 -32.21 33.47 -3.86
C ASP A 298 -32.19 35.01 -3.68
N TRP A 299 -31.46 35.50 -2.67
CA TRP A 299 -31.31 36.94 -2.44
C TRP A 299 -30.51 37.64 -3.55
N ILE A 300 -29.46 37.01 -4.07
CA ILE A 300 -28.66 37.52 -5.20
C ILE A 300 -29.49 37.51 -6.49
N ALA A 301 -30.26 36.45 -6.73
CA ALA A 301 -31.17 36.38 -7.86
C ALA A 301 -32.25 37.48 -7.81
N ALA A 302 -32.78 37.78 -6.62
CA ALA A 302 -33.74 38.88 -6.42
C ALA A 302 -33.12 40.26 -6.67
N LEU A 303 -31.85 40.48 -6.32
CA LEU A 303 -31.12 41.72 -6.61
C LEU A 303 -30.90 41.95 -8.12
N TRP A 304 -30.77 40.87 -8.90
CA TRP A 304 -30.56 40.95 -10.35
C TRP A 304 -31.87 41.09 -11.15
N GLN A 305 -33.01 40.72 -10.55
CA GLN A 305 -34.35 40.92 -11.10
C GLN A 305 -34.90 42.34 -10.85
N ALA A 306 -34.27 43.11 -9.96
CA ALA A 306 -34.71 44.47 -9.58
C ALA A 306 -34.03 45.59 -10.40
N LYS A 307 -33.50 45.28 -11.59
CA LYS A 307 -32.82 46.24 -12.47
C LYS A 307 -33.43 46.28 -13.87
#